data_AF-A0A920S2P8-F1
#
_entry.id   AF-A0A920S2P8-F1
#
_cell.length_a   1.000
_cell.length_b   1.000
_cell.length_c   1.000
_cell.angle_alpha   90.00
_cell.angle_beta   90.00
_cell.angle_gamma   90.00
#
_symmetry.space_group_name_H-M   'P 1'
#
loop_
_entity.id
_entity.type
_entity.pdbx_description
1 polymer ?
#
loop_
_entity_poly.entity_id
_entity_poly.type
_entity_poly.pdbx_seq_one_letter_code
_entity_poly.pdbx_strand_id
1 'polypeptide(L)'
;MRCLKLIVKISEGSVRDALSLLDRALVSQEQGVELDLKTTQKIFGYFDKSNLKELFRYIFEGNEKQTLKIYRSIYDQGVSPKIFLNDFLELLYYFKNILFLKVDGTNFSLNDEEFNNIKKISKDISNETLLLFWQFTIKTLEEIDIVSNQNLSIEMFLIRLIYLKEISNLTDLISESENITEVIKNQTIEKNLPNNQNLKNDLQRCKK
;
A
#
# COMPACT_ATOMS: atom_id res chain seq x y z
N MET A 1 1.86 1.31 31.68
CA MET A 1 1.08 0.20 31.05
C MET A 1 1.31 0.02 29.54
N ARG A 2 1.51 1.09 28.73
CA ARG A 2 1.66 0.95 27.26
C ARG A 2 2.94 0.20 26.83
N CYS A 3 4.05 0.36 27.57
CA CYS A 3 5.28 -0.39 27.34
C CYS A 3 5.10 -1.91 27.50
N LEU A 4 4.49 -2.39 28.59
CA LEU A 4 4.24 -3.82 28.77
C LEU A 4 3.36 -4.40 27.66
N LYS A 5 2.33 -3.65 27.21
CA LYS A 5 1.50 -4.07 26.07
C LYS A 5 2.33 -4.27 24.80
N LEU A 6 3.33 -3.42 24.57
CA LEU A 6 4.24 -3.55 23.43
C LEU A 6 5.10 -4.82 23.54
N ILE A 7 5.68 -5.09 24.72
CA ILE A 7 6.49 -6.31 24.95
C ILE A 7 5.64 -7.57 24.73
N VAL A 8 4.43 -7.62 25.28
CA VAL A 8 3.49 -8.74 25.10
C VAL A 8 3.09 -8.93 23.64
N LYS A 9 2.98 -7.83 22.88
CA LYS A 9 2.66 -7.89 21.46
C LYS A 9 3.83 -8.47 20.66
N ILE A 10 5.06 -8.02 20.93
CA ILE A 10 6.27 -8.51 20.25
C ILE A 10 6.55 -9.97 20.61
N SER A 11 6.18 -10.40 21.82
CA SER A 11 6.38 -11.79 22.26
C SER A 11 5.35 -12.76 21.68
N GLU A 12 4.38 -12.30 20.87
CA GLU A 12 3.35 -13.12 20.23
C GLU A 12 2.62 -14.09 21.21
N GLY A 13 2.46 -13.67 22.47
CA GLY A 13 1.82 -14.46 23.52
C GLY A 13 2.71 -15.51 24.21
N SER A 14 3.98 -15.66 23.81
CA SER A 14 4.97 -16.50 24.49
C SER A 14 5.49 -15.82 25.76
N VAL A 15 5.24 -16.44 26.92
CA VAL A 15 5.72 -15.94 28.22
C VAL A 15 7.25 -15.96 28.30
N ARG A 16 7.90 -16.95 27.68
CA ARG A 16 9.35 -17.07 27.64
C ARG A 16 9.99 -15.92 26.86
N ASP A 17 9.40 -15.58 25.71
CA ASP A 17 9.92 -14.51 24.86
C ASP A 17 9.62 -13.15 25.49
N ALA A 18 8.45 -12.97 26.10
CA ALA A 18 8.12 -11.77 26.86
C ALA A 18 9.12 -11.49 27.97
N LEU A 19 9.51 -12.53 28.73
CA LEU A 19 10.52 -12.40 29.79
C LEU A 19 11.90 -12.07 29.22
N SER A 20 12.31 -12.75 28.14
CA SER A 20 13.60 -12.50 27.48
C SER A 20 13.70 -11.07 26.91
N LEU A 21 12.60 -10.57 26.33
CA LEU A 21 12.50 -9.20 25.83
C LEU A 21 12.53 -8.19 26.99
N LEU A 22 11.83 -8.47 28.09
CA LEU A 22 11.86 -7.62 29.28
C LEU A 22 13.28 -7.50 29.85
N ASP A 23 14.00 -8.62 29.98
CA ASP A 23 15.38 -8.63 30.47
C ASP A 23 16.29 -7.79 29.55
N ARG A 24 16.13 -7.92 28.23
CA ARG A 24 16.86 -7.10 27.26
C ARG A 24 16.57 -5.61 27.41
N ALA A 25 15.31 -5.26 27.70
CA ALA A 25 14.91 -3.87 27.90
C ALA A 25 15.52 -3.27 29.17
N LEU A 26 15.56 -4.05 30.26
CA LEU A 26 16.16 -3.63 31.54
C LEU A 26 17.67 -3.42 31.43
N VAL A 27 18.38 -4.29 30.72
CA VAL A 27 19.84 -4.17 30.50
C VAL A 27 20.19 -2.97 29.62
N SER A 28 19.30 -2.57 28.73
CA SER A 28 19.53 -1.45 27.80
C SER A 28 19.28 -0.07 28.42
N GLN A 29 18.82 0.01 29.68
CA GLN A 29 18.62 1.27 30.39
C GLN A 29 19.74 1.57 31.40
N GLU A 30 20.00 2.85 31.60
CA GLU A 30 20.82 3.33 32.71
C GLU A 30 20.10 3.06 34.05
N GLN A 31 20.86 2.68 35.08
CA GLN A 31 20.32 2.31 36.38
C GLN A 31 19.44 3.43 36.98
N GLY A 32 18.18 3.09 37.25
CA GLY A 32 17.23 3.97 37.94
C GLY A 32 16.27 4.76 37.04
N VAL A 33 16.34 4.59 35.71
CA VAL A 33 15.39 5.23 34.78
C VAL A 33 14.23 4.26 34.49
N GLU A 34 12.99 4.76 34.55
CA GLU A 34 11.80 3.96 34.21
C GLU A 34 11.72 3.69 32.70
N LEU A 35 11.24 2.51 32.31
CA LEU A 35 11.14 2.09 30.91
C LEU A 35 9.99 2.82 30.18
N ASP A 36 10.32 3.89 29.47
CA ASP A 36 9.37 4.63 28.63
C ASP A 36 9.14 3.95 27.27
N LEU A 37 7.93 4.12 26.73
CA LEU A 37 7.47 3.55 25.46
C LEU A 37 8.39 3.92 24.29
N LYS A 38 8.92 5.16 24.24
CA LYS A 38 9.86 5.55 23.16
C LYS A 38 11.16 4.77 23.22
N THR A 39 11.65 4.49 24.43
CA THR A 39 12.88 3.72 24.65
C THR A 39 12.65 2.25 24.30
N THR A 40 11.51 1.68 24.72
CA THR A 40 11.06 0.34 24.33
C THR A 40 10.96 0.20 22.80
N GLN A 41 10.31 1.17 22.15
CA GLN A 41 10.20 1.25 20.70
C GLN A 41 11.57 1.19 20.00
N LYS A 42 12.53 2.00 20.46
CA LYS A 42 13.91 1.97 19.95
C LYS A 42 14.60 0.63 20.20
N ILE A 43 14.50 0.06 21.40
CA ILE A 43 15.15 -1.22 21.78
C ILE A 43 14.64 -2.38 20.93
N PHE A 44 13.37 -2.35 20.51
CA PHE A 44 12.76 -3.41 19.73
C PHE A 44 12.60 -3.06 18.25
N GLY A 45 13.05 -1.88 17.80
CA GLY A 45 12.86 -1.40 16.43
C GLY A 45 11.39 -1.19 16.05
N TYR A 46 10.50 -1.03 17.03
CA TYR A 46 9.07 -0.82 16.82
C TYR A 46 8.80 0.68 16.66
N PHE A 47 8.25 1.12 15.53
CA PHE A 47 7.93 2.53 15.31
C PHE A 47 6.43 2.78 15.24
N ASP A 48 6.06 4.06 15.38
CA ASP A 48 4.66 4.45 15.29
C ASP A 48 4.14 4.23 13.86
N LYS A 49 3.12 3.38 13.74
CA LYS A 49 2.45 3.05 12.48
C LYS A 49 1.73 4.25 11.86
N SER A 50 1.61 5.37 12.59
CA SER A 50 1.25 6.69 12.03
C SER A 50 2.12 7.08 10.84
N ASN A 51 3.45 6.96 10.97
CA ASN A 51 4.40 7.27 9.91
C ASN A 51 4.23 6.33 8.71
N LEU A 52 3.93 5.06 8.97
CA LEU A 52 3.72 4.08 7.91
C LEU A 52 2.44 4.39 7.11
N LYS A 53 1.36 4.79 7.76
CA LYS A 53 0.13 5.23 7.08
C LYS A 53 0.38 6.45 6.19
N GLU A 54 1.14 7.42 6.68
CA GLU A 54 1.50 8.60 5.89
C GLU A 54 2.43 8.26 4.71
N LEU A 55 3.38 7.33 4.91
CA LEU A 55 4.20 6.77 3.84
C LEU A 55 3.33 6.19 2.71
N PHE A 56 2.36 5.34 3.05
CA PHE A 56 1.43 4.78 2.07
C PHE A 56 0.64 5.86 1.33
N ARG A 57 0.17 6.90 2.02
CA ARG A 57 -0.49 8.03 1.37
C ARG A 57 0.41 8.64 0.28
N TYR A 58 1.68 8.93 0.57
CA TYR A 58 2.60 9.49 -0.42
C TYR A 58 2.97 8.50 -1.53
N ILE A 59 3.08 7.20 -1.25
CA ILE A 59 3.25 6.16 -2.28
C ILE A 59 2.08 6.19 -3.26
N PHE A 60 0.85 6.26 -2.74
CA PHE A 60 -0.35 6.34 -3.57
C PHE A 60 -0.53 7.69 -4.26
N GLU A 61 -0.02 8.79 -3.72
CA GLU A 61 0.01 10.07 -4.42
C GLU A 61 1.11 10.14 -5.50
N GLY A 62 2.03 9.17 -5.53
CA GLY A 62 3.20 9.18 -6.42
C GLY A 62 4.29 10.17 -5.98
N ASN A 63 4.27 10.59 -4.71
CA ASN A 63 5.22 11.57 -4.19
C ASN A 63 6.49 10.88 -3.68
N GLU A 64 7.44 10.65 -4.58
CA GLU A 64 8.73 10.01 -4.27
C GLU A 64 9.49 10.75 -3.17
N LYS A 65 9.61 12.08 -3.28
CA LYS A 65 10.40 12.90 -2.35
C LYS A 65 9.90 12.79 -0.91
N GLN A 66 8.58 12.86 -0.71
CA GLN A 66 8.01 12.74 0.64
C GLN A 66 8.05 11.30 1.15
N THR A 67 7.83 10.30 0.28
CA THR A 67 7.96 8.89 0.62
C THR A 67 9.35 8.58 1.18
N LEU A 68 10.41 8.97 0.47
CA LEU A 68 11.79 8.74 0.91
C LEU A 68 12.13 9.52 2.19
N LYS A 69 11.58 10.73 2.35
CA LYS A 69 11.77 11.52 3.57
C LYS A 69 11.18 10.84 4.80
N ILE A 70 9.98 10.27 4.68
CA ILE A 70 9.36 9.52 5.79
C ILE A 70 10.16 8.25 6.09
N TYR A 71 10.54 7.50 5.05
CA TYR A 71 11.34 6.29 5.26
C TYR A 71 12.66 6.59 5.98
N ARG A 72 13.37 7.66 5.60
CA ARG A 72 14.59 8.10 6.30
C ARG A 72 14.33 8.47 7.75
N SER A 73 13.22 9.17 8.04
CA SER A 73 12.82 9.45 9.43
C SER A 73 12.58 8.17 10.25
N ILE A 74 11.97 7.14 9.65
CA ILE A 74 11.77 5.83 10.27
C ILE A 74 13.13 5.13 10.50
N TYR A 75 14.02 5.18 9.52
CA TYR A 75 15.36 4.62 9.63
C TYR A 75 16.20 5.31 10.70
N ASP A 76 16.17 6.65 10.77
CA ASP A 76 16.87 7.47 11.77
C ASP A 76 16.38 7.18 13.21
N GLN A 77 15.18 6.62 13.37
CA GLN A 77 14.66 6.14 14.65
C GLN A 77 15.23 4.77 15.07
N GLY A 78 16.06 4.13 14.23
CA GLY A 78 16.70 2.85 14.49
C GLY A 78 15.89 1.63 14.04
N VAL A 79 14.89 1.83 13.19
CA VAL A 79 14.07 0.72 12.65
C VAL A 79 14.88 -0.05 11.62
N SER A 80 14.96 -1.37 11.79
CA SER A 80 15.65 -2.21 10.81
C SER A 80 14.82 -2.37 9.52
N PRO A 81 15.46 -2.48 8.35
CA PRO A 81 14.76 -2.68 7.08
C PRO A 81 13.81 -3.88 7.05
N LYS A 82 14.17 -4.98 7.71
CA LYS A 82 13.31 -6.17 7.82
C LYS A 82 12.07 -5.89 8.66
N ILE A 83 12.21 -5.19 9.78
CA ILE A 83 11.05 -4.84 10.62
C ILE A 83 10.12 -3.92 9.82
N PHE A 84 10.68 -2.92 9.13
CA PHE A 84 9.92 -2.04 8.26
C PHE A 84 9.11 -2.81 7.20
N LEU A 85 9.73 -3.77 6.49
CA LEU A 85 9.03 -4.57 5.47
C LEU A 85 7.92 -5.46 6.07
N ASN A 86 8.12 -6.02 7.26
CA ASN A 86 7.09 -6.81 7.95
C ASN A 86 5.90 -5.93 8.36
N ASP A 87 6.17 -4.75 8.95
CA ASP A 87 5.11 -3.80 9.27
C ASP A 87 4.39 -3.30 8.01
N PHE A 88 5.12 -3.13 6.89
CA PHE A 88 4.56 -2.78 5.59
C PHE A 88 3.60 -3.85 5.07
N LEU A 89 3.95 -5.14 5.18
CA LEU A 89 3.06 -6.26 4.85
C LEU A 89 1.81 -6.26 5.73
N GLU A 90 1.98 -6.08 7.04
CA GLU A 90 0.85 -6.04 7.97
C GLU A 90 -0.15 -4.95 7.55
N LEU A 91 0.34 -3.76 7.16
CA LEU A 91 -0.53 -2.66 6.73
C LEU A 91 -1.17 -2.93 5.34
N LEU A 92 -0.46 -3.57 4.41
CA LEU A 92 -1.05 -4.03 3.14
C LEU A 92 -2.20 -5.02 3.36
N TYR A 93 -2.02 -5.98 4.27
CA TYR A 93 -3.07 -6.92 4.65
C TYR A 93 -4.30 -6.19 5.18
N TYR A 94 -4.11 -5.13 5.96
CA TYR A 94 -5.22 -4.31 6.45
C TYR A 94 -5.91 -3.52 5.35
N PHE A 95 -5.18 -2.87 4.45
CA PHE A 95 -5.81 -2.20 3.30
C PHE A 95 -6.66 -3.17 2.49
N LYS A 96 -6.16 -4.40 2.26
CA LYS A 96 -6.88 -5.42 1.48
C LYS A 96 -8.14 -5.93 2.18
N ASN A 97 -8.10 -6.08 3.51
CA ASN A 97 -9.14 -6.74 4.29
C ASN A 97 -9.99 -5.78 5.13
N ILE A 98 -9.87 -4.46 4.94
CA ILE A 98 -10.52 -3.44 5.79
C ILE A 98 -12.04 -3.62 5.93
N LEU A 99 -12.69 -4.20 4.92
CA LEU A 99 -14.14 -4.48 4.94
C LEU A 99 -14.52 -5.64 5.88
N PHE A 100 -13.60 -6.55 6.16
CA PHE A 100 -13.78 -7.72 7.02
C PHE A 100 -13.22 -7.52 8.43
N LEU A 101 -12.39 -6.50 8.63
CA LEU A 101 -11.83 -6.14 9.93
C LEU A 101 -12.86 -5.38 10.76
N LYS A 102 -13.10 -5.85 11.98
CA LYS A 102 -13.86 -5.12 12.99
C LYS A 102 -12.89 -4.29 13.84
N VAL A 103 -13.32 -3.11 14.28
CA VAL A 103 -12.55 -2.22 15.18
C VAL A 103 -12.11 -2.95 16.46
N ASP A 104 -12.90 -3.93 16.92
CA ASP A 104 -12.60 -4.75 18.11
C ASP A 104 -11.80 -6.05 17.80
N GLY A 105 -11.28 -6.20 16.57
CA GLY A 105 -10.54 -7.38 16.13
C GLY A 105 -9.15 -7.48 16.78
N THR A 106 -8.86 -8.63 17.37
CA THR A 106 -7.69 -8.96 18.23
C THR A 106 -6.30 -8.72 17.63
N ASN A 107 -6.16 -8.33 16.36
CA ASN A 107 -4.86 -8.28 15.68
C ASN A 107 -4.28 -6.87 15.55
N PHE A 108 -5.11 -5.81 15.63
CA PHE A 108 -4.63 -4.44 15.63
C PHE A 108 -5.61 -3.56 16.41
N SER A 109 -5.16 -2.98 17.53
CA SER A 109 -5.96 -2.01 18.29
C SER A 109 -5.96 -0.67 17.53
N LEU A 110 -6.59 -0.63 16.37
CA LEU A 110 -6.84 0.60 15.62
C LEU A 110 -7.78 1.47 16.43
N ASN A 111 -7.43 2.74 16.60
CA ASN A 111 -8.43 3.71 17.03
C ASN A 111 -9.43 3.98 15.88
N ASP A 112 -10.64 4.43 16.20
CA ASP A 112 -11.70 4.70 15.21
C ASP A 112 -11.24 5.61 14.07
N GLU A 113 -10.42 6.60 14.39
CA GLU A 113 -9.84 7.54 13.43
C GLU A 113 -8.86 6.86 12.46
N GLU A 114 -8.07 5.92 12.96
CA GLU A 114 -7.10 5.16 12.16
C GLU A 114 -7.80 4.20 11.21
N PHE A 115 -8.83 3.51 11.69
CA PHE A 115 -9.67 2.64 10.88
C PHE A 115 -10.31 3.43 9.73
N ASN A 116 -10.86 4.60 10.02
CA ASN A 116 -11.48 5.47 9.02
C ASN A 116 -10.47 5.99 7.98
N ASN A 117 -9.25 6.33 8.40
CA ASN A 117 -8.20 6.77 7.47
C ASN A 117 -7.75 5.63 6.55
N ILE A 118 -7.53 4.43 7.09
CA ILE A 118 -7.18 3.25 6.28
C ILE A 118 -8.31 2.93 5.29
N LYS A 119 -9.57 3.00 5.73
CA LYS A 119 -10.75 2.78 4.89
C LYS A 119 -10.92 3.82 3.78
N LYS A 120 -10.50 5.07 4.01
CA LYS A 120 -10.50 6.10 2.95
C LYS A 120 -9.45 5.77 1.90
N ILE A 121 -8.21 5.55 2.34
CA ILE A 121 -7.09 5.24 1.44
C ILE A 121 -7.37 3.96 0.63
N SER A 122 -7.90 2.91 1.26
CA SER A 122 -8.20 1.64 0.58
C SER A 122 -9.25 1.75 -0.53
N LYS A 123 -10.13 2.76 -0.52
CA LYS A 123 -11.16 2.92 -1.55
C LYS A 123 -10.59 3.38 -2.88
N ASP A 124 -9.48 4.09 -2.84
CA ASP A 124 -8.86 4.71 -4.02
C ASP A 124 -7.82 3.79 -4.67
N ILE A 125 -7.71 2.54 -4.20
CA ILE A 125 -6.68 1.58 -4.62
C ILE A 125 -7.33 0.28 -5.06
N SER A 126 -6.90 -0.21 -6.22
CA SER A 126 -7.35 -1.50 -6.74
C SER A 126 -6.78 -2.66 -5.93
N ASN A 127 -7.54 -3.75 -5.83
CA ASN A 127 -7.11 -4.94 -5.10
C ASN A 127 -5.86 -5.57 -5.74
N GLU A 128 -5.75 -5.45 -7.06
CA GLU A 128 -4.65 -5.90 -7.90
C GLU A 128 -3.35 -5.18 -7.50
N THR A 129 -3.41 -3.86 -7.32
CA THR A 129 -2.27 -3.06 -6.85
C THR A 129 -1.79 -3.52 -5.47
N LEU A 130 -2.70 -3.77 -4.55
CA LEU A 130 -2.36 -4.24 -3.20
C LEU A 130 -1.69 -5.63 -3.22
N LEU A 131 -2.18 -6.56 -4.04
CA LEU A 131 -1.59 -7.89 -4.21
C LEU A 131 -0.19 -7.82 -4.85
N LEU A 132 -0.02 -6.92 -5.81
CA LEU A 132 1.27 -6.70 -6.45
C LEU A 132 2.28 -6.10 -5.46
N PHE A 133 1.87 -5.09 -4.68
CA PHE A 133 2.71 -4.53 -3.61
C PHE A 133 3.10 -5.60 -2.60
N TRP A 134 2.18 -6.49 -2.22
CA TRP A 134 2.48 -7.64 -1.36
C TRP A 134 3.58 -8.52 -1.95
N GLN A 135 3.43 -8.95 -3.20
CA GLN A 135 4.41 -9.79 -3.88
C GLN A 135 5.79 -9.13 -3.95
N PHE A 136 5.86 -7.84 -4.32
CA PHE A 136 7.12 -7.09 -4.35
C PHE A 136 7.75 -6.98 -2.96
N THR A 137 6.95 -6.82 -1.91
CA THR A 137 7.44 -6.72 -0.54
C THR A 137 8.07 -8.03 -0.10
N ILE A 138 7.43 -9.18 -0.36
CA ILE A 138 7.96 -10.52 -0.05
C ILE A 138 9.28 -10.75 -0.80
N LYS A 139 9.32 -10.45 -2.10
CA LYS A 139 10.55 -10.57 -2.90
C LYS A 139 11.68 -9.71 -2.35
N THR A 140 11.38 -8.47 -1.96
CA THR A 140 12.37 -7.57 -1.35
C THR A 140 12.88 -8.14 -0.03
N LEU A 141 12.01 -8.76 0.78
CA LEU A 141 12.40 -9.40 2.04
C LEU A 141 13.37 -10.58 1.84
N GLU A 142 13.22 -11.33 0.76
CA GLU A 142 14.15 -12.41 0.39
C GLU A 142 15.51 -11.86 -0.09
N GLU A 143 15.49 -10.78 -0.87
CA GLU A 143 16.70 -10.19 -1.48
C GLU A 143 17.50 -9.31 -0.50
N ILE A 144 16.90 -8.86 0.60
CA ILE A 144 17.50 -7.85 1.49
C ILE A 144 18.77 -8.32 2.21
N ASP A 145 18.95 -9.62 2.40
CA ASP A 145 20.13 -10.18 3.05
C ASP A 145 21.35 -10.28 2.12
N ILE A 146 21.13 -10.18 0.81
CA ILE A 146 22.17 -10.31 -0.21
C ILE A 146 22.89 -8.97 -0.42
N VAL A 147 22.24 -7.86 -0.06
CA VAL A 147 22.74 -6.50 -0.30
C VAL A 147 23.56 -5.98 0.89
N SER A 148 24.63 -5.24 0.59
CA SER A 148 25.47 -4.64 1.64
C SER A 148 24.80 -3.46 2.34
N ASN A 149 24.02 -2.64 1.61
CA ASN A 149 23.25 -1.53 2.18
C ASN A 149 21.75 -1.82 2.02
N GLN A 150 21.17 -2.37 3.08
CA GLN A 150 19.76 -2.74 3.12
C GLN A 150 18.82 -1.53 2.98
N ASN A 151 19.21 -0.35 3.48
CA ASN A 151 18.36 0.84 3.40
C ASN A 151 18.22 1.34 1.97
N LEU A 152 19.30 1.29 1.20
CA LEU A 152 19.27 1.64 -0.21
C LEU A 152 18.30 0.74 -0.99
N SER A 153 18.25 -0.55 -0.65
CA SER A 153 17.29 -1.49 -1.24
C SER A 153 15.85 -1.15 -0.88
N ILE A 154 15.58 -0.67 0.33
CA ILE A 154 14.23 -0.20 0.69
C ILE A 154 13.88 1.09 -0.07
N GLU A 155 14.79 2.06 -0.16
CA GLU A 155 14.53 3.28 -0.96
C GLU A 155 14.18 2.91 -2.41
N MET A 156 14.93 1.98 -3.01
CA MET A 156 14.66 1.49 -4.37
C MET A 156 13.33 0.73 -4.47
N PHE A 157 13.00 -0.10 -3.47
CA PHE A 157 11.71 -0.78 -3.39
C PHE A 157 10.55 0.23 -3.38
N LEU A 158 10.64 1.28 -2.57
CA LEU A 158 9.59 2.31 -2.47
C LEU A 158 9.43 3.09 -3.79
N ILE A 159 10.54 3.47 -4.43
CA ILE A 159 10.52 4.09 -5.76
C ILE A 159 9.82 3.16 -6.76
N ARG A 160 10.15 1.87 -6.75
CA ARG A 160 9.55 0.89 -7.66
C ARG A 160 8.04 0.77 -7.48
N LEU A 161 7.54 0.81 -6.25
CA LEU A 161 6.10 0.78 -5.99
C LEU A 161 5.37 2.01 -6.58
N ILE A 162 5.97 3.19 -6.47
CA ILE A 162 5.42 4.44 -7.02
C ILE A 162 5.27 4.35 -8.54
N TYR A 163 6.36 3.99 -9.23
CA TYR A 163 6.33 3.84 -10.69
C TYR A 163 5.36 2.75 -11.15
N LEU A 164 5.27 1.66 -10.40
CA LEU A 164 4.38 0.57 -10.74
C LEU A 164 2.90 0.97 -10.64
N LYS A 165 2.54 1.81 -9.66
CA LYS A 165 1.21 2.41 -9.58
C LYS A 165 0.92 3.30 -10.77
N GLU A 166 1.84 4.16 -11.17
CA GLU A 166 1.66 5.05 -12.33
C GLU A 166 1.38 4.25 -13.61
N ILE A 167 2.09 3.13 -13.81
CA ILE A 167 1.88 2.23 -14.94
C ILE A 167 0.51 1.55 -14.87
N SER A 168 0.09 1.05 -13.70
CA SER A 168 -1.24 0.46 -13.53
C SER A 168 -2.33 1.47 -13.89
N ASN A 169 -2.25 2.68 -13.31
CA ASN A 169 -3.19 3.76 -13.58
C ASN A 169 -3.24 4.13 -15.07
N LEU A 170 -2.07 4.20 -15.74
CA LEU A 170 -2.01 4.49 -17.16
C LEU A 170 -2.67 3.38 -17.99
N THR A 171 -2.47 2.12 -17.61
CA THR A 171 -3.09 0.97 -18.29
C THR A 171 -4.60 0.97 -18.11
N ASP A 172 -5.09 1.28 -16.90
CA ASP A 172 -6.51 1.41 -16.60
C ASP A 172 -7.14 2.53 -17.45
N LEU A 173 -6.51 3.71 -17.52
CA LEU A 173 -6.96 4.83 -18.36
C LEU A 173 -7.01 4.49 -19.86
N ILE A 174 -6.02 3.74 -20.36
CA ILE A 174 -6.00 3.29 -21.76
C ILE A 174 -7.15 2.31 -22.00
N SER A 175 -7.37 1.35 -21.11
CA SER A 175 -8.47 0.37 -21.23
C SER A 175 -9.85 1.03 -21.16
N GLU A 176 -10.03 2.08 -20.35
CA GLU A 176 -11.24 2.89 -20.32
C GLU A 176 -11.44 3.67 -21.64
N SER A 177 -10.36 4.23 -22.20
CA SER A 177 -10.43 4.94 -23.48
C SER A 177 -10.76 4.03 -24.68
N GLU A 178 -10.28 2.79 -24.67
CA GLU A 178 -10.61 1.79 -25.68
C GLU A 178 -12.09 1.37 -25.58
N ASN A 179 -12.60 1.19 -24.36
CA ASN A 179 -14.02 0.93 -24.12
C ASN A 179 -14.92 2.11 -24.58
N ILE A 180 -14.51 3.36 -24.36
CA ILE A 180 -15.24 4.54 -24.88
C ILE A 180 -15.25 4.55 -26.42
N THR A 181 -14.15 4.12 -27.05
CA THR A 181 -14.03 4.07 -28.51
C THR A 181 -14.93 2.98 -29.11
N GLU A 182 -15.11 1.85 -28.43
CA GLU A 182 -16.09 0.82 -28.81
C GLU A 182 -17.54 1.27 -28.58
N VAL A 183 -17.83 1.98 -27.48
CA VAL A 183 -19.18 2.54 -27.22
C VAL A 183 -19.55 3.59 -28.28
N ILE A 184 -18.62 4.42 -28.74
CA ILE A 184 -18.85 5.40 -29.81
C ILE A 184 -19.10 4.70 -31.16
N LYS A 185 -18.38 3.61 -31.48
CA LYS A 185 -18.63 2.78 -32.68
C LYS A 185 -20.01 2.10 -32.63
N ASN A 186 -20.42 1.60 -31.46
CA ASN A 186 -21.71 0.93 -31.32
C ASN A 186 -22.91 1.91 -31.37
N GLN A 187 -22.71 3.17 -30.98
CA GLN A 187 -23.75 4.21 -31.11
C GLN A 187 -23.88 4.80 -32.53
N THR A 188 -22.84 4.70 -33.37
CA THR A 188 -22.89 5.22 -34.75
C THR A 188 -23.45 4.23 -35.77
N ILE A 189 -23.54 2.94 -35.45
CA ILE A 189 -24.02 1.91 -36.40
C ILE A 189 -25.57 1.78 -36.41
N GLU A 190 -26.29 2.21 -35.37
CA GLU A 190 -27.76 2.03 -35.33
C GLU A 190 -28.62 3.18 -35.91
N LYS A 191 -28.05 4.23 -36.50
CA LYS A 191 -28.87 5.39 -36.96
C LYS A 191 -28.84 5.80 -38.42
N ASN A 192 -28.17 5.11 -39.34
CA ASN A 192 -28.27 5.47 -40.77
C ASN A 192 -28.30 4.26 -41.71
N LEU A 193 -29.48 3.66 -41.88
CA LEU A 193 -29.88 3.06 -43.16
C LEU A 193 -31.14 3.79 -43.67
N PRO A 194 -31.02 4.75 -44.61
CA PRO A 194 -32.18 5.11 -45.41
C PRO A 194 -32.45 3.98 -46.41
N ASN A 195 -33.64 3.40 -46.27
CA ASN A 195 -34.27 2.46 -47.20
C ASN A 195 -33.99 2.83 -48.66
N ASN A 196 -33.23 2.00 -49.36
CA ASN A 196 -33.05 2.11 -50.80
C ASN A 196 -34.22 1.41 -51.51
N GLN A 197 -35.34 2.13 -51.64
CA GLN A 197 -36.39 1.86 -52.62
C GLN A 197 -36.72 3.17 -53.30
N ASN A 198 -36.04 3.47 -54.41
CA ASN A 198 -36.55 4.15 -55.62
C ASN A 198 -35.39 4.79 -56.42
N LEU A 199 -34.71 3.99 -57.25
CA LEU A 199 -33.87 4.51 -58.34
C LEU A 199 -33.84 3.54 -59.54
N LYS A 200 -35.02 3.13 -59.98
CA LYS A 200 -35.27 2.74 -61.38
C LYS A 200 -36.45 3.58 -61.82
N ASN A 201 -36.21 4.72 -62.47
CA ASN A 201 -37.15 5.35 -63.44
C ASN A 201 -36.69 6.70 -64.03
N ASP A 202 -35.39 6.98 -64.22
CA ASP A 202 -34.99 8.26 -64.88
C ASP A 202 -33.88 8.16 -65.95
N LEU A 203 -33.63 6.97 -66.52
CA LEU A 203 -32.71 6.83 -67.67
C LEU A 203 -33.42 6.83 -69.04
N GLN A 204 -34.69 7.25 -69.12
CA GLN A 204 -35.45 7.27 -70.39
C GLN A 204 -35.71 8.66 -70.97
N ARG A 205 -35.06 9.72 -70.47
CA ARG A 205 -35.12 11.06 -71.06
C ARG A 205 -33.74 11.69 -71.24
N CYS A 206 -32.90 11.10 -72.10
CA CYS A 206 -31.77 11.82 -72.71
C CYS A 206 -31.18 11.04 -73.92
N LYS A 207 -32.01 10.67 -74.90
CA LYS A 207 -31.61 10.51 -76.31
C LYS A 207 -32.82 10.84 -77.19
N LYS A 208 -32.94 12.11 -77.53
CA LYS A 208 -33.59 12.55 -78.77
C LYS A 208 -32.47 12.89 -79.73
#